data_AF-A0A2H6EBU2-F1
#
_entry.id   AF-A0A2H6EBU2-F1
#
_cell.length_a   1.000
_cell.length_b   1.000
_cell.length_c   1.000
_cell.angle_alpha   90.00
_cell.angle_beta   90.00
_cell.angle_gamma   90.00
#
_symmetry.space_group_name_H-M   'P 1'
#
loop_
_entity.id
_entity.type
_entity.pdbx_description
1 polymer ?
#
loop_
_entity_poly.entity_id
_entity_poly.type
_entity_poly.pdbx_seq_one_letter_code
_entity_poly.pdbx_strand_id
1 'polypeptide(L)'
;MLTQFSTIFTDKTISKLYLSPYVKIYYSDSGVFINHTIKSQKYLIPGDRKILKELFETLHSGVDYQTLLSKAGQIVNKEDAENWIAEFMQRGVLE
;
A
#
# COMPACT_ATOMS: atom_id res chain seq x y z
N MET A 1 -29.08 -1.23 -41.07
CA MET A 1 -28.85 -2.36 -40.15
C MET A 1 -27.80 -1.94 -39.12
N LEU A 2 -28.24 -1.91 -37.86
CA LEU A 2 -27.55 -2.07 -36.57
C LEU A 2 -26.02 -1.82 -36.44
N THR A 3 -25.71 -0.71 -35.75
CA THR A 3 -24.81 -0.50 -34.61
C THR A 3 -23.68 -1.49 -34.30
N GLN A 4 -22.48 -0.96 -34.00
CA GLN A 4 -21.87 -1.26 -32.70
C GLN A 4 -20.93 -0.15 -32.21
N PHE A 5 -21.26 0.35 -31.02
CA PHE A 5 -20.45 1.26 -30.21
C PHE A 5 -19.24 0.50 -29.65
N SER A 6 -18.05 1.05 -29.84
CA SER A 6 -16.92 0.74 -28.95
C SER A 6 -16.87 1.82 -27.88
N THR A 7 -17.81 1.77 -26.94
CA THR A 7 -17.62 2.47 -25.67
C THR A 7 -16.44 1.79 -24.99
N ILE A 8 -15.27 2.41 -25.06
CA ILE A 8 -14.15 2.03 -24.20
C ILE A 8 -14.62 2.38 -22.79
N PHE A 9 -15.06 1.38 -22.03
CA PHE A 9 -15.18 1.49 -20.59
C PHE A 9 -13.77 1.68 -20.04
N THR A 10 -13.31 2.93 -19.98
CA THR A 10 -12.29 3.30 -19.02
C THR A 10 -13.01 3.33 -17.68
N ASP A 11 -13.11 2.17 -17.06
CA ASP A 11 -13.54 2.08 -15.68
C ASP A 11 -12.44 2.77 -14.85
N LYS A 12 -12.59 4.08 -14.65
CA LYS A 12 -11.74 4.93 -13.79
C LYS A 12 -11.99 4.64 -12.31
N THR A 13 -12.46 3.45 -11.99
CA THR A 13 -13.09 3.16 -10.72
C THR A 13 -12.36 1.95 -10.14
N ILE A 14 -11.60 2.22 -9.08
CA ILE A 14 -10.92 1.27 -8.19
C ILE A 14 -9.48 0.92 -8.61
N SER A 15 -8.56 1.89 -8.53
CA SER A 15 -7.15 1.57 -8.22
C SER A 15 -7.06 1.21 -6.74
N LYS A 16 -7.37 -0.04 -6.41
CA LYS A 16 -6.99 -0.61 -5.13
C LYS A 16 -5.47 -0.68 -5.07
N LEU A 17 -4.90 -0.33 -3.92
CA LEU A 17 -3.51 -0.49 -3.58
C LEU A 17 -3.32 -1.86 -2.91
N TYR A 18 -2.29 -2.57 -3.32
CA TYR A 18 -1.89 -3.87 -2.81
C TYR A 18 -0.44 -3.84 -2.38
N LEU A 19 -0.06 -4.80 -1.53
CA LEU A 19 1.35 -5.07 -1.31
C LEU A 19 1.94 -5.73 -2.57
N SER A 20 3.07 -5.22 -3.05
CA SER A 20 3.77 -5.84 -4.18
C SER A 20 4.10 -7.31 -3.89
N PRO A 21 3.91 -8.24 -4.84
CA PRO A 21 4.25 -9.65 -4.65
C PRO A 21 5.75 -9.88 -4.44
N TYR A 22 6.58 -8.88 -4.74
CA TYR A 22 8.02 -8.91 -4.55
C TYR A 22 8.47 -8.36 -3.20
N VAL A 23 7.53 -8.08 -2.29
CA VAL A 23 7.82 -7.59 -0.95
C VAL A 23 7.62 -8.70 0.07
N LYS A 24 8.61 -8.83 0.96
CA LYS A 24 8.52 -9.64 2.18
C LYS A 24 8.53 -8.73 3.39
N ILE A 25 7.58 -8.94 4.29
CA ILE A 25 7.43 -8.18 5.53
C ILE A 25 7.86 -9.05 6.72
N TYR A 26 8.68 -8.48 7.60
CA TYR A 26 9.10 -9.11 8.85
C TYR A 26 8.76 -8.19 10.02
N TYR A 27 8.13 -8.75 11.04
CA TYR A 27 7.69 -8.02 12.22
C TYR A 27 8.68 -8.22 13.37
N SER A 28 9.11 -7.14 14.01
CA SER A 28 9.95 -7.16 15.21
C SER A 28 9.39 -6.21 16.27
N ASP A 29 9.98 -6.22 17.47
CA ASP A 29 9.62 -5.29 18.54
C ASP A 29 10.05 -3.85 18.22
N SER A 30 10.95 -3.66 17.27
CA SER A 30 11.39 -2.34 16.79
C SER A 30 10.54 -1.80 15.63
N GLY A 31 9.57 -2.57 15.14
CA GLY A 31 8.68 -2.18 14.04
C GLY A 31 8.62 -3.22 12.93
N VAL A 32 8.54 -2.75 11.68
CA VAL A 32 8.33 -3.60 10.50
C VAL A 32 9.47 -3.45 9.51
N PHE A 33 10.14 -4.55 9.20
CA PHE A 33 11.13 -4.62 8.14
C PHE A 33 10.48 -5.03 6.83
N ILE A 34 10.68 -4.22 5.80
CA ILE A 34 10.22 -4.46 4.44
C ILE A 34 11.43 -4.81 3.59
N ASN A 35 11.38 -5.94 2.90
CA ASN A 35 12.40 -6.38 1.96
C ASN A 35 11.81 -6.58 0.57
N HIS A 36 12.20 -5.73 -0.37
CA HIS A 36 11.84 -5.88 -1.78
C HIS A 36 12.85 -6.81 -2.47
N THR A 37 12.41 -8.01 -2.83
CA THR A 37 13.27 -9.11 -3.29
C THR A 37 13.94 -8.85 -4.63
N ILE A 38 13.27 -8.16 -5.56
CA ILE A 38 13.84 -7.81 -6.86
C ILE A 38 14.80 -6.63 -6.75
N LYS A 39 14.38 -5.54 -6.10
CA LYS A 39 15.19 -4.32 -6.01
C LYS A 39 16.32 -4.42 -4.98
N SER A 40 16.39 -5.51 -4.20
CA SER A 40 17.32 -5.69 -3.08
C SER A 40 17.28 -4.54 -2.07
N GLN A 41 16.11 -3.92 -1.94
CA GLN A 41 15.88 -2.76 -1.07
C GLN A 41 15.30 -3.22 0.26
N LYS A 42 15.83 -2.67 1.36
CA LYS A 42 15.38 -2.98 2.72
C LYS A 42 15.04 -1.70 3.46
N TYR A 43 13.92 -1.72 4.18
CA TYR A 43 13.43 -0.58 4.95
C TYR A 43 12.97 -1.05 6.33
N LEU A 44 13.13 -0.21 7.33
CA LEU A 44 12.52 -0.38 8.65
C LEU A 44 11.52 0.75 8.84
N ILE A 45 10.28 0.40 9.10
CA ILE A 45 9.26 1.32 9.59
C ILE A 45 9.21 1.15 11.11
N PRO A 46 9.71 2.13 11.88
CA PRO A 46 9.58 2.09 13.33
C PRO A 46 8.12 2.30 13.73
N GLY A 47 7.67 1.63 14.78
CA GLY A 47 6.32 1.78 15.30
C GLY A 47 5.84 0.54 16.03
N ASP A 48 4.62 0.62 16.56
CA ASP A 48 4.00 -0.51 17.25
C ASP A 48 3.74 -1.66 16.26
N ARG A 49 4.29 -2.83 16.58
CA ARG A 49 4.18 -4.04 15.76
C ARG A 49 2.74 -4.43 15.44
N LYS A 50 1.81 -4.33 16.40
CA LYS A 50 0.41 -4.74 16.21
C LYS A 50 -0.28 -3.79 15.23
N ILE A 51 -0.11 -2.49 15.44
CA ILE A 51 -0.70 -1.45 14.62
C ILE A 51 -0.18 -1.54 13.16
N LEU A 52 1.14 -1.66 12.98
CA LEU A 52 1.72 -1.81 11.64
C LEU A 52 1.31 -3.11 10.96
N LYS A 53 1.16 -4.21 11.73
CA LYS A 53 0.66 -5.48 11.19
C LYS A 53 -0.75 -5.34 10.63
N GLU A 54 -1.66 -4.72 11.38
CA GLU A 54 -3.03 -4.47 10.91
C GLU A 54 -3.06 -3.61 9.64
N LEU A 55 -2.19 -2.60 9.53
CA LEU A 55 -2.05 -1.79 8.32
C LEU A 55 -1.68 -2.66 7.12
N PHE A 56 -0.63 -3.47 7.23
CA PHE A 56 -0.18 -4.32 6.13
C PHE A 56 -1.16 -5.44 5.77
N GLU A 57 -1.89 -5.98 6.74
CA GLU A 57 -2.95 -6.95 6.49
C GLU A 57 -4.09 -6.38 5.64
N THR A 58 -4.38 -5.07 5.75
CA THR A 58 -5.42 -4.42 4.92
C THR A 58 -5.05 -4.35 3.44
N LEU A 59 -3.75 -4.44 3.12
CA LEU A 59 -3.24 -4.45 1.74
C LEU A 59 -3.41 -5.81 1.06
N HIS A 60 -3.60 -6.90 1.81
CA HIS A 60 -3.76 -8.25 1.22
C HIS A 60 -5.03 -8.38 0.37
N SER A 61 -6.13 -7.71 0.74
CA SER A 61 -7.39 -7.73 0.00
C SER A 61 -7.52 -6.60 -1.04
N GLY A 62 -6.52 -5.73 -1.10
CA GLY A 62 -6.60 -4.46 -1.81
C GLY A 62 -7.44 -3.43 -1.07
N VAL A 63 -6.92 -2.22 -0.96
CA VAL A 63 -7.55 -1.11 -0.24
C VAL A 63 -7.51 0.14 -1.08
N ASP A 64 -8.53 0.99 -1.02
CA ASP A 64 -8.45 2.30 -1.68
C ASP A 64 -7.50 3.25 -0.91
N TYR A 65 -7.00 4.27 -1.60
CA TYR A 65 -6.07 5.23 -1.03
C TYR A 65 -6.62 5.96 0.21
N GLN A 66 -7.91 6.30 0.23
CA GLN A 66 -8.50 7.05 1.34
C GLN A 66 -8.60 6.20 2.61
N THR A 67 -8.99 4.94 2.46
CA THR A 67 -9.01 3.97 3.56
C THR A 67 -7.60 3.69 4.09
N LEU A 68 -6.62 3.54 3.20
CA LEU A 68 -5.21 3.36 3.61
C LEU A 68 -4.69 4.61 4.34
N LEU A 69 -4.95 5.79 3.80
CA LEU A 69 -4.56 7.07 4.40
C LEU A 69 -5.20 7.27 5.77
N SER A 70 -6.48 6.94 5.91
CA SER A 70 -7.18 7.03 7.19
C SER A 70 -6.55 6.10 8.24
N LYS A 71 -6.20 4.86 7.86
CA LYS A 71 -5.54 3.91 8.75
C LYS A 71 -4.13 4.34 9.11
N ALA A 72 -3.32 4.73 8.13
CA ALA A 72 -1.97 5.24 8.36
C ALA A 72 -1.98 6.51 9.22
N GLY A 73 -2.96 7.40 9.00
CA GLY A 73 -3.20 8.62 9.77
C GLY A 73 -3.69 8.40 11.22
N GLN A 74 -3.98 7.17 11.63
CA GLN A 74 -4.18 6.79 13.03
C GLN A 74 -2.87 6.39 13.72
N ILE A 75 -1.85 6.02 12.94
CA ILE A 75 -0.52 5.60 13.41
C ILE A 75 0.40 6.82 13.50
N VAL A 76 0.38 7.62 12.44
CA VAL A 76 1.11 8.88 12.29
C VAL A 76 0.11 9.99 11.97
N ASN A 77 0.53 11.25 11.91
CA ASN A 77 -0.39 12.31 11.47
C ASN A 77 -0.70 12.16 9.97
N LYS A 78 -1.71 12.89 9.47
CA LYS A 78 -2.15 12.80 8.08
C LYS A 78 -1.04 13.11 7.06
N GLU A 79 -0.24 14.15 7.31
CA GLU A 79 0.83 14.57 6.41
C GLU A 79 1.93 13.49 6.29
N ASP A 80 2.36 12.95 7.43
CA ASP A 80 3.31 11.84 7.48
C ASP A 80 2.74 10.57 6.83
N ALA A 81 1.44 10.31 6.99
CA ALA A 81 0.77 9.18 6.34
C ALA A 81 0.77 9.32 4.80
N GLU A 82 0.51 10.51 4.27
CA GLU A 82 0.60 10.80 2.84
C GLU A 82 2.03 10.57 2.33
N ASN A 83 3.03 11.05 3.08
CA ASN A 83 4.44 10.83 2.76
C ASN A 83 4.82 9.35 2.77
N TRP A 84 4.37 8.58 3.77
CA TRP A 84 4.61 7.14 3.84
C TRP A 84 4.01 6.40 2.65
N ILE A 85 2.76 6.69 2.30
CA ILE A 85 2.09 6.00 1.17
C ILE A 85 2.80 6.37 -0.14
N ALA A 86 3.13 7.64 -0.36
CA ALA A 86 3.88 8.08 -1.53
C ALA A 86 5.25 7.39 -1.61
N GLU A 87 5.99 7.28 -0.50
CA GLU A 87 7.26 6.59 -0.42
C GLU A 87 7.11 5.09 -0.73
N PHE A 88 6.08 4.44 -0.20
CA PHE A 88 5.80 3.03 -0.50
C PHE A 88 5.48 2.82 -1.98
N MET A 89 4.72 3.70 -2.62
CA MET A 89 4.47 3.63 -4.05
C MET A 89 5.75 3.84 -4.86
N GLN A 90 6.54 4.87 -4.54
CA GLN A 90 7.80 5.17 -5.23
C GLN A 90 8.81 4.01 -5.14
N ARG A 91 8.86 3.35 -3.99
CA ARG A 91 9.74 2.19 -3.75
C ARG A 91 9.19 0.90 -4.36
N GLY A 92 7.94 0.88 -4.84
CA GLY A 92 7.27 -0.33 -5.33
C GLY A 92 6.95 -1.31 -4.20
N VAL A 93 6.73 -0.79 -3.00
CA VAL A 93 6.16 -1.55 -1.89
C VAL A 93 4.66 -1.73 -2.09
N LEU A 94 4.01 -0.68 -2.59
CA LEU A 94 2.61 -0.68 -3.00
C LEU A 94 2.50 -0.67 -4.54
N GLU A 95 1.52 -1.42 -5.06
CA GLU A 95 1.12 -1.47 -6.47
C GLU A 95 -0.38 -1.20 -6.63
#